data_AF-A0AA36GWT4-F1
#
_entry.id   AF-A0AA36GWT4-F1
#
_cell.length_a   1.000
_cell.length_b   1.000
_cell.length_c   1.000
_cell.angle_alpha   90.00
_cell.angle_beta   90.00
_cell.angle_gamma   90.00
#
_symmetry.space_group_name_H-M   'P 1'
#
loop_
_entity.id
_entity.type
_entity.pdbx_description
1 polymer ?
#
loop_
_entity_poly.entity_id
_entity_poly.type
_entity_poly.pdbx_seq_one_letter_code
_entity_poly.pdbx_strand_id
1 'polypeptide(L)'
;MKFNATNVAGGTKTLADGNQIPLLGLGTAEHTDQKDVSTMVEAALKAGYRLFDTAQIYKNERELGVAFAENLSKFGLKREDIFITTKVQIMDGKVSEWAEHSLKQSLDKLKTDYIDMFLIHAPRDRIVGKDEAYELNKKGRKELWQKLEEFKDRGVVKSIGVSNYEVYHLVELFEYAKQRPVMNQIEYSPYLTRPTLKHFCEMNKIFVQAFSSQCRDNNEIYSEGPVQKLAKKYDVAPQTILYAFGRNSGVGIIPRSGNPAHIGDNLHENCKLANKLRVVCSMFPSLCGFAPVFSFCREMLIPPLLFALLPMCMFGRSMASKFEKLKTVQCFEKCQRDPSYDKCMRLCLYPGLDLNLYYITCISFGKEIRC
;
A
#
# COMPACT_ATOMS: atom_id res chain seq x y z
N MET A 1 0.13 5.85 26.31
CA MET A 1 1.11 6.69 25.58
C MET A 1 0.77 6.69 24.09
N LYS A 2 0.98 7.82 23.42
CA LYS A 2 0.84 7.98 21.96
C LYS A 2 2.21 8.37 21.39
N PHE A 3 2.46 8.04 20.12
CA PHE A 3 3.67 8.45 19.42
C PHE A 3 3.84 9.99 19.43
N ASN A 4 5.03 10.45 19.80
CA ASN A 4 5.44 11.84 19.75
C ASN A 4 5.81 12.22 18.32
N ALA A 5 4.88 12.87 17.64
CA ALA A 5 5.04 13.31 16.25
C ALA A 5 5.84 14.63 16.09
N THR A 6 6.46 15.14 17.16
CA THR A 6 7.19 16.41 17.13
C THR A 6 8.51 16.25 16.39
N ASN A 7 8.82 17.17 15.47
CA ASN A 7 10.09 17.22 14.73
C ASN A 7 10.48 15.93 13.97
N VAL A 8 9.50 15.18 13.47
CA VAL A 8 9.74 13.97 12.66
C VAL A 8 10.26 14.37 11.27
N ALA A 9 11.47 13.91 10.94
CA ALA A 9 12.07 14.13 9.62
C ALA A 9 11.16 13.56 8.52
N GLY A 10 10.86 14.41 7.53
CA GLY A 10 9.97 14.05 6.42
C GLY A 10 8.47 14.11 6.73
N GLY A 11 8.09 14.45 7.95
CA GLY A 11 6.70 14.67 8.36
C GLY A 11 5.93 13.38 8.69
N THR A 12 4.69 13.57 9.11
CA THR A 12 3.78 12.51 9.54
C THR A 12 2.49 12.51 8.72
N LYS A 13 1.74 11.41 8.81
CA LYS A 13 0.37 11.28 8.33
C LYS A 13 -0.55 10.96 9.51
N THR A 14 -1.66 11.68 9.63
CA THR A 14 -2.77 11.30 10.52
C THR A 14 -3.54 10.15 9.91
N LEU A 15 -3.65 9.05 10.64
CA LEU A 15 -4.39 7.85 10.30
C LEU A 15 -5.88 8.01 10.64
N ALA A 16 -6.73 7.12 10.13
CA ALA A 16 -8.18 7.18 10.34
C ALA A 16 -8.60 7.01 11.81
N ASP A 17 -7.75 6.44 12.66
CA ASP A 17 -7.96 6.34 14.12
C ASP A 17 -7.35 7.51 14.92
N GLY A 18 -6.87 8.55 14.23
CA GLY A 18 -6.33 9.77 14.83
C GLY A 18 -4.89 9.66 15.32
N ASN A 19 -4.25 8.48 15.27
CA ASN A 19 -2.82 8.35 15.52
C ASN A 19 -2.01 8.93 14.35
N GLN A 20 -0.74 9.25 14.61
CA GLN A 20 0.17 9.75 13.59
C GLN A 20 1.28 8.74 13.30
N ILE A 21 1.63 8.59 12.03
CA ILE A 21 2.73 7.73 11.56
C ILE A 21 3.75 8.56 10.77
N PRO A 22 5.07 8.36 10.95
CA PRO A 22 6.09 8.94 10.07
C PRO A 22 5.91 8.51 8.61
N LEU A 23 6.15 9.41 7.66
CA LEU A 23 6.08 9.08 6.22
C LEU A 23 7.28 8.27 5.73
N LEU A 24 8.40 8.38 6.43
CA LEU A 24 9.65 7.67 6.15
C LEU A 24 10.00 6.77 7.33
N GLY A 25 10.24 5.49 7.06
CA GLY A 25 10.68 4.52 8.05
C GLY A 25 11.83 3.66 7.57
N LEU A 26 12.40 2.87 8.48
CA LEU A 26 13.45 1.91 8.18
C LEU A 26 12.84 0.51 8.16
N GLY A 27 12.88 -0.15 7.01
CA GLY A 27 12.56 -1.57 6.90
C GLY A 27 13.73 -2.43 7.37
N THR A 28 13.45 -3.46 8.17
CA THR A 28 14.50 -4.25 8.84
C THR A 28 14.63 -5.68 8.31
N ALA A 29 13.93 -6.04 7.24
CA ALA A 29 13.97 -7.40 6.68
C ALA A 29 15.42 -7.85 6.37
N GLU A 30 15.69 -9.15 6.52
CA GLU A 30 16.99 -9.79 6.22
C GLU A 30 18.19 -9.38 7.11
N HIS A 31 17.99 -8.52 8.12
CA HIS A 31 19.01 -8.19 9.11
C HIS A 31 18.76 -8.94 10.42
N THR A 32 19.47 -10.05 10.66
CA THR A 32 19.27 -10.91 11.86
C THR A 32 20.45 -10.95 12.82
N ASP A 33 21.61 -10.42 12.42
CA ASP A 33 22.78 -10.33 13.29
C ASP A 33 22.66 -9.14 14.26
N GLN A 34 22.98 -9.34 15.54
CA GLN A 34 22.82 -8.29 16.56
C GLN A 34 23.71 -7.07 16.29
N LYS A 35 24.94 -7.27 15.81
CA LYS A 35 25.87 -6.16 15.57
C LYS A 35 25.40 -5.33 14.38
N ASP A 36 24.92 -5.98 13.33
CA ASP A 36 24.33 -5.33 12.16
C ASP A 36 23.07 -4.53 12.55
N VAL A 37 22.13 -5.15 13.27
CA VAL A 37 20.91 -4.47 13.73
C VAL A 37 21.22 -3.28 14.66
N SER A 38 22.15 -3.42 15.60
CA SER A 38 22.56 -2.30 16.47
C SER A 38 23.18 -1.16 15.67
N THR A 39 24.04 -1.46 14.69
CA THR A 39 24.66 -0.44 13.81
C THR A 39 23.60 0.27 12.97
N MET A 40 22.67 -0.48 12.39
CA MET A 40 21.55 0.03 11.59
C MET A 40 20.63 0.95 12.41
N VAL A 41 20.24 0.52 13.63
CA VAL A 41 19.38 1.32 14.51
C VAL A 41 20.08 2.59 14.97
N GLU A 42 21.35 2.51 15.37
CA GLU A 42 22.13 3.69 15.78
C GLU A 42 22.23 4.71 14.63
N ALA A 43 22.57 4.26 13.42
CA ALA A 43 22.63 5.11 12.24
C ALA A 43 21.27 5.74 11.91
N ALA A 44 20.19 4.97 11.99
CA ALA A 44 18.84 5.46 11.72
C ALA A 44 18.40 6.53 12.75
N LEU A 45 18.59 6.28 14.04
CA LEU A 45 18.24 7.23 15.09
C LEU A 45 19.05 8.54 14.96
N LYS A 46 20.36 8.42 14.67
CA LYS A 46 21.26 9.54 14.41
C LYS A 46 20.82 10.36 13.20
N ALA A 47 20.40 9.70 12.11
CA ALA A 47 19.92 10.38 10.91
C ALA A 47 18.57 11.10 11.14
N GLY A 48 17.76 10.64 12.09
CA GLY A 48 16.47 11.23 12.43
C GLY A 48 15.26 10.33 12.15
N TYR A 49 15.46 9.05 11.89
CA TYR A 49 14.34 8.10 11.76
C TYR A 49 13.58 7.98 13.08
N ARG A 50 12.26 7.88 12.96
CA ARG A 50 11.33 7.63 14.07
C ARG A 50 10.37 6.49 13.78
N LEU A 51 10.52 5.78 12.66
CA LEU A 51 9.69 4.63 12.29
C LEU A 51 10.58 3.44 11.95
N PHE A 52 10.32 2.30 12.60
CA PHE A 52 11.00 1.04 12.37
C PHE A 52 9.96 -0.03 12.02
N ASP A 53 10.09 -0.60 10.83
CA ASP A 53 9.21 -1.65 10.31
C ASP A 53 9.91 -3.01 10.36
N THR A 54 9.34 -3.91 11.16
CA THR A 54 9.77 -5.30 11.29
C THR A 54 8.58 -6.25 11.09
N ALA A 55 8.80 -7.55 11.25
CA ALA A 55 7.80 -8.59 11.30
C ALA A 55 8.36 -9.80 12.04
N GLN A 56 7.49 -10.61 12.65
CA GLN A 56 7.90 -11.82 13.35
C GLN A 56 8.66 -12.81 12.45
N ILE A 57 8.27 -12.90 11.18
CA ILE A 57 8.92 -13.78 10.19
C ILE A 57 10.36 -13.32 9.86
N TYR A 58 10.72 -12.05 10.11
CA TYR A 58 12.09 -11.56 9.88
C TYR A 58 13.06 -12.03 10.97
N LYS A 59 12.53 -12.54 12.09
CA LYS A 59 13.31 -13.13 13.19
C LYS A 59 14.39 -12.20 13.77
N ASN A 60 14.11 -10.89 13.82
CA ASN A 60 15.04 -9.88 14.34
C ASN A 60 14.42 -8.91 15.37
N GLU A 61 13.20 -9.18 15.83
CA GLU A 61 12.54 -8.34 16.84
C GLU A 61 13.32 -8.26 18.15
N ARG A 62 14.01 -9.36 18.53
CA ARG A 62 14.82 -9.41 19.76
C ARG A 62 16.02 -8.47 19.64
N GLU A 63 16.69 -8.53 18.50
CA GLU A 63 17.86 -7.73 18.18
C GLU A 63 17.51 -6.25 18.12
N LEU A 64 16.33 -5.91 17.57
CA LEU A 64 15.78 -4.56 17.61
C LEU A 64 15.48 -4.08 19.03
N GLY A 65 14.86 -4.92 19.86
CA GLY A 65 14.59 -4.56 21.25
C GLY A 65 15.86 -4.26 22.05
N VAL A 66 16.92 -5.05 21.86
CA VAL A 66 18.24 -4.77 22.44
C VAL A 66 18.80 -3.45 21.92
N ALA A 67 18.79 -3.25 20.60
CA ALA A 67 19.32 -2.02 20.00
C ALA A 67 18.56 -0.76 20.43
N PHE A 68 17.24 -0.83 20.61
CA PHE A 68 16.45 0.31 21.13
C PHE A 68 16.81 0.63 22.57
N ALA A 69 16.91 -0.39 23.44
CA ALA A 69 17.29 -0.21 24.84
C ALA A 69 18.68 0.43 24.98
N GLU A 70 19.62 0.10 24.09
CA GLU A 70 20.97 0.66 24.10
C GLU A 70 21.06 2.07 23.51
N ASN A 71 20.24 2.42 22.52
CA ASN A 71 20.48 3.61 21.70
C ASN A 71 19.50 4.76 21.93
N LEU A 72 18.26 4.52 22.39
CA LEU A 72 17.28 5.61 22.54
C LEU A 72 17.79 6.72 23.47
N SER A 73 18.31 6.35 24.65
CA SER A 73 18.84 7.30 25.63
C SER A 73 20.08 8.06 25.12
N LYS A 74 20.94 7.44 24.31
CA LYS A 74 22.10 8.10 23.68
C LYS A 74 21.70 9.28 22.80
N PHE A 75 20.51 9.23 22.21
CA PHE A 75 19.96 10.29 21.37
C PHE A 75 18.91 11.14 22.08
N GLY A 76 18.75 11.01 23.40
CA GLY A 76 17.76 11.74 24.18
C GLY A 76 16.31 11.39 23.83
N LEU A 77 16.09 10.18 23.30
CA LEU A 77 14.78 9.69 22.89
C LEU A 77 14.21 8.71 23.91
N LYS A 78 12.88 8.64 23.93
CA LYS A 78 12.08 7.70 24.72
C LYS A 78 11.32 6.75 23.80
N ARG A 79 10.64 5.77 24.39
CA ARG A 79 9.84 4.80 23.63
C ARG A 79 8.74 5.48 22.83
N GLU A 80 8.10 6.51 23.37
CA GLU A 80 7.08 7.31 22.68
C GLU A 80 7.62 8.14 21.52
N ASP A 81 8.93 8.37 21.43
CA ASP A 81 9.54 9.10 20.31
C ASP A 81 9.77 8.23 19.08
N ILE A 82 9.66 6.91 19.19
CA ILE A 82 9.75 6.00 18.05
C ILE A 82 8.41 5.29 17.80
N PHE A 83 8.18 4.96 16.54
CA PHE A 83 7.03 4.23 16.05
C PHE A 83 7.50 2.85 15.59
N ILE A 84 6.96 1.79 16.20
CA ILE A 84 7.30 0.41 15.85
C ILE A 84 6.12 -0.24 15.14
N THR A 85 6.36 -0.68 13.90
CA THR A 85 5.46 -1.57 13.17
C THR A 85 5.98 -3.00 13.24
N THR A 86 5.14 -3.94 13.67
CA THR A 86 5.40 -5.38 13.48
C THR A 86 4.20 -6.07 12.84
N LYS A 87 4.38 -7.34 12.45
CA LYS A 87 3.40 -8.10 11.66
C LYS A 87 3.28 -9.53 12.16
N VAL A 88 2.04 -9.99 12.25
CA VAL A 88 1.67 -11.37 12.61
C VAL A 88 1.20 -12.13 11.37
N GLN A 89 1.59 -13.40 11.28
CA GLN A 89 1.07 -14.32 10.27
C GLN A 89 -0.24 -14.94 10.75
N ILE A 90 -1.16 -15.23 9.82
CA ILE A 90 -2.29 -16.10 10.10
C ILE A 90 -1.75 -17.52 10.29
N MET A 91 -2.21 -18.23 11.33
CA MET A 91 -1.89 -19.63 11.55
C MET A 91 -3.18 -20.45 11.61
N ASP A 92 -3.21 -21.57 10.90
CA ASP A 92 -4.38 -22.46 10.84
C ASP A 92 -4.83 -23.00 12.22
N GLY A 93 -6.15 -23.16 12.36
CA GLY A 93 -6.80 -23.88 13.45
C GLY A 93 -6.88 -23.15 14.80
N LYS A 94 -5.79 -22.53 15.27
CA LYS A 94 -5.68 -21.88 16.59
C LYS A 94 -5.33 -20.40 16.49
N VAL A 95 -6.06 -19.67 15.64
CA VAL A 95 -5.76 -18.28 15.29
C VAL A 95 -5.81 -17.37 16.51
N SER A 96 -6.78 -17.57 17.40
CA SER A 96 -6.99 -16.73 18.58
C SER A 96 -5.85 -16.87 19.60
N GLU A 97 -5.52 -18.10 19.99
CA GLU A 97 -4.42 -18.40 20.92
C GLU A 97 -3.08 -18.00 20.33
N TRP A 98 -2.91 -18.21 19.02
CA TRP A 98 -1.75 -17.75 18.30
C TRP A 98 -1.58 -16.24 18.38
N ALA A 99 -2.64 -15.46 18.11
CA ALA A 99 -2.57 -14.01 18.12
C ALA A 99 -2.12 -13.48 19.49
N GLU A 100 -2.64 -14.03 20.59
CA GLU A 100 -2.23 -13.65 21.96
C GLU A 100 -0.77 -13.99 22.22
N HIS A 101 -0.35 -15.22 21.89
CA HIS A 101 1.02 -15.67 22.06
C HIS A 101 1.99 -14.84 21.20
N SER A 102 1.62 -14.60 19.95
CA SER A 102 2.34 -13.80 18.96
C SER A 102 2.55 -12.37 19.46
N LEU A 103 1.50 -11.69 19.92
CA LEU A 103 1.63 -10.34 20.49
C LEU A 103 2.57 -10.34 21.71
N LYS A 104 2.39 -11.29 22.65
CA LYS A 104 3.24 -11.39 23.85
C LYS A 104 4.71 -11.56 23.48
N GLN A 105 5.01 -12.41 22.50
CA GLN A 105 6.38 -12.60 22.01
C GLN A 105 6.96 -11.34 21.38
N SER A 106 6.20 -10.61 20.57
CA SER A 106 6.68 -9.35 19.97
C SER A 106 6.97 -8.31 21.05
N LEU A 107 6.09 -8.13 22.03
CA LEU A 107 6.29 -7.19 23.15
C LEU A 107 7.56 -7.52 23.95
N ASP A 108 7.74 -8.79 24.30
CA ASP A 108 8.93 -9.28 25.03
C ASP A 108 10.22 -9.07 24.23
N LYS A 109 10.25 -9.51 22.96
CA LYS A 109 11.43 -9.38 22.09
C LYS A 109 11.79 -7.93 21.82
N LEU A 110 10.80 -7.09 21.51
CA LEU A 110 10.99 -5.66 21.26
C LEU A 110 11.22 -4.85 22.55
N LYS A 111 11.11 -5.49 23.73
CA LYS A 111 11.29 -4.87 25.05
C LYS A 111 10.42 -3.63 25.24
N THR A 112 9.13 -3.77 24.92
CA THR A 112 8.15 -2.66 24.97
C THR A 112 6.80 -3.16 25.49
N ASP A 113 6.06 -2.28 26.16
CA ASP A 113 4.72 -2.59 26.69
C ASP A 113 3.60 -2.38 25.66
N TYR A 114 3.92 -1.76 24.52
CA TYR A 114 2.97 -1.55 23.43
C TYR A 114 3.61 -1.52 22.04
N ILE A 115 2.78 -1.78 21.02
CA ILE A 115 3.10 -1.68 19.60
C ILE A 115 2.33 -0.51 18.97
N ASP A 116 2.98 0.30 18.14
CA ASP A 116 2.33 1.44 17.49
C ASP A 116 1.43 0.99 16.33
N MET A 117 1.93 0.08 15.49
CA MET A 117 1.16 -0.53 14.40
C MET A 117 1.34 -2.05 14.38
N PHE A 118 0.23 -2.79 14.44
CA PHE A 118 0.25 -4.24 14.27
C PHE A 118 -0.50 -4.64 13.00
N LEU A 119 0.19 -5.34 12.10
CA LEU A 119 -0.35 -5.72 10.80
C LEU A 119 -0.61 -7.22 10.70
N ILE A 120 -1.70 -7.60 10.03
CA ILE A 120 -1.78 -8.92 9.42
C ILE A 120 -0.81 -8.94 8.22
N HIS A 121 0.22 -9.79 8.26
CA HIS A 121 1.32 -9.76 7.28
C HIS A 121 0.85 -10.06 5.85
N ALA A 122 -0.07 -11.01 5.69
CA ALA A 122 -0.62 -11.40 4.41
C ALA A 122 -2.06 -11.90 4.56
N PRO A 123 -2.92 -11.78 3.53
CA PRO A 123 -4.30 -12.25 3.58
C PRO A 123 -4.46 -13.79 3.50
N ARG A 124 -3.35 -14.53 3.41
CA ARG A 124 -3.34 -15.99 3.17
C ARG A 124 -2.36 -16.70 4.09
N ASP A 125 -2.66 -17.95 4.42
CA ASP A 125 -1.67 -18.94 4.86
C ASP A 125 -1.22 -19.83 3.66
N ARG A 126 -0.33 -20.80 3.92
CA ARG A 126 0.36 -21.72 2.99
C ARG A 126 -0.53 -22.80 2.38
N ILE A 127 -1.80 -22.93 2.78
CA ILE A 127 -2.72 -23.89 2.14
C ILE A 127 -3.10 -23.37 0.75
N VAL A 128 -2.48 -23.93 -0.27
CA VAL A 128 -2.77 -23.69 -1.69
C VAL A 128 -3.26 -24.97 -2.35
N GLY A 129 -4.12 -24.83 -3.37
CA GLY A 129 -4.51 -25.96 -4.22
C GLY A 129 -5.54 -26.92 -3.62
N LYS A 130 -6.33 -26.49 -2.63
CA LYS A 130 -7.49 -27.22 -2.11
C LYS A 130 -8.75 -26.38 -2.26
N ASP A 131 -9.88 -27.01 -2.58
CA ASP A 131 -11.16 -26.32 -2.79
C ASP A 131 -11.63 -25.55 -1.54
N GLU A 132 -11.35 -26.10 -0.35
CA GLU A 132 -11.72 -25.50 0.94
C GLU A 132 -10.81 -24.34 1.37
N ALA A 133 -9.70 -24.10 0.67
CA ALA A 133 -8.69 -23.13 1.10
C ALA A 133 -9.24 -21.70 1.19
N TYR A 134 -10.21 -21.34 0.35
CA TYR A 134 -10.79 -19.99 0.38
C TYR A 134 -11.52 -19.70 1.70
N GLU A 135 -12.44 -20.59 2.10
CA GLU A 135 -13.24 -20.42 3.31
C GLU A 135 -12.39 -20.51 4.59
N LEU A 136 -11.39 -21.41 4.60
CA LEU A 136 -10.43 -21.51 5.70
C LEU A 136 -9.61 -20.21 5.86
N ASN A 137 -9.10 -19.66 4.75
CA ASN A 137 -8.37 -18.40 4.79
C ASN A 137 -9.29 -17.23 5.20
N LYS A 138 -10.54 -17.17 4.73
CA LYS A 138 -11.52 -16.16 5.14
C LYS A 138 -11.79 -16.21 6.64
N LYS A 139 -12.00 -17.42 7.18
CA LYS A 139 -12.17 -17.64 8.63
C LYS A 139 -10.94 -17.17 9.41
N GLY A 140 -9.73 -17.55 9.00
CA GLY A 140 -8.49 -17.15 9.66
C GLY A 140 -8.23 -15.64 9.63
N ARG A 141 -8.52 -14.98 8.49
CA ARG A 141 -8.47 -13.50 8.40
C ARG A 141 -9.41 -12.84 9.39
N LYS A 142 -10.67 -13.31 9.45
CA LYS A 142 -11.69 -12.78 10.37
C LYS A 142 -11.28 -12.92 11.83
N GLU A 143 -10.91 -14.14 12.25
CA GLU A 143 -10.52 -14.41 13.64
C GLU A 143 -9.30 -13.58 14.06
N LEU A 144 -8.28 -13.48 13.19
CA LEU A 144 -7.10 -12.69 13.50
C LEU A 144 -7.42 -11.18 13.57
N TRP A 145 -8.26 -10.67 12.66
CA TRP A 145 -8.67 -9.27 12.69
C TRP A 145 -9.39 -8.91 13.98
N GLN A 146 -10.33 -9.74 14.43
CA GLN A 146 -11.06 -9.53 15.67
C GLN A 146 -10.13 -9.52 16.89
N LYS A 147 -9.09 -10.36 16.92
CA LYS A 147 -8.05 -10.29 17.95
C LYS A 147 -7.24 -9.01 17.92
N LEU A 148 -6.90 -8.51 16.73
CA LEU A 148 -6.23 -7.21 16.58
C LEU A 148 -7.10 -6.06 17.12
N GLU A 149 -8.42 -6.09 16.88
CA GLU A 149 -9.37 -5.13 17.48
C GLU A 149 -9.33 -5.20 19.01
N GLU A 150 -9.37 -6.40 19.61
CA GLU A 150 -9.27 -6.57 21.06
C GLU A 150 -7.94 -6.05 21.64
N PHE A 151 -6.82 -6.26 20.93
CA PHE A 151 -5.52 -5.72 21.35
C PHE A 151 -5.48 -4.20 21.32
N LYS A 152 -6.16 -3.60 20.35
CA LYS A 152 -6.32 -2.16 20.25
C LYS A 152 -7.21 -1.62 21.37
N ASP A 153 -8.31 -2.29 21.67
CA ASP A 153 -9.23 -1.89 22.76
C ASP A 153 -8.55 -2.00 24.14
N ARG A 154 -7.69 -3.01 24.34
CA ARG A 154 -6.80 -3.12 25.51
C ARG A 154 -5.71 -2.04 25.57
N GLY A 155 -5.48 -1.31 24.49
CA GLY A 155 -4.45 -0.28 24.39
C GLY A 155 -3.01 -0.78 24.29
N VAL A 156 -2.79 -2.10 24.16
CA VAL A 156 -1.45 -2.69 23.95
C VAL A 156 -0.98 -2.57 22.50
N VAL A 157 -1.93 -2.34 21.58
CA VAL A 157 -1.67 -1.94 20.19
C VAL A 157 -2.35 -0.59 19.95
N LYS A 158 -1.68 0.36 19.28
CA LYS A 158 -2.27 1.70 19.04
C LYS A 158 -3.08 1.78 17.76
N SER A 159 -2.55 1.21 16.69
CA SER A 159 -3.19 1.14 15.38
C SER A 159 -3.08 -0.26 14.80
N ILE A 160 -4.09 -0.65 14.02
CA ILE A 160 -4.16 -1.96 13.38
C ILE A 160 -4.37 -1.79 11.88
N GLY A 161 -3.76 -2.67 11.11
CA GLY A 161 -3.80 -2.63 9.66
C GLY A 161 -3.49 -3.98 9.04
N VAL A 162 -3.33 -3.96 7.73
CA VAL A 162 -3.06 -5.16 6.94
C VAL A 162 -1.86 -4.94 6.03
N SER A 163 -1.33 -6.03 5.50
CA SER A 163 -0.28 -6.02 4.50
C SER A 163 -0.61 -7.03 3.40
N ASN A 164 -0.30 -6.68 2.16
CA ASN A 164 -0.58 -7.49 0.96
C ASN A 164 -2.07 -7.74 0.67
N TYR A 165 -2.98 -6.93 1.22
CA TYR A 165 -4.41 -7.08 0.94
C TYR A 165 -4.76 -6.45 -0.41
N GLU A 166 -5.69 -7.09 -1.11
CA GLU A 166 -6.28 -6.63 -2.37
C GLU A 166 -7.67 -6.07 -2.09
N VAL A 167 -8.29 -5.41 -3.08
CA VAL A 167 -9.62 -4.81 -2.93
C VAL A 167 -10.65 -5.83 -2.41
N TYR A 168 -10.68 -7.04 -2.96
CA TYR A 168 -11.62 -8.07 -2.52
C TYR A 168 -11.37 -8.53 -1.07
N HIS A 169 -10.11 -8.62 -0.63
CA HIS A 169 -9.77 -8.91 0.76
C HIS A 169 -10.22 -7.78 1.70
N LEU A 170 -10.08 -6.51 1.29
CA LEU A 170 -10.51 -5.37 2.08
C LEU A 170 -12.03 -5.26 2.18
N VAL A 171 -12.75 -5.48 1.06
CA VAL A 171 -14.22 -5.52 1.04
C VAL A 171 -14.73 -6.63 1.95
N GLU A 172 -14.16 -7.82 1.87
CA GLU A 172 -14.48 -8.93 2.77
C GLU A 172 -14.23 -8.55 4.23
N LEU A 173 -13.09 -7.92 4.54
CA LEU A 173 -12.76 -7.49 5.89
C LEU A 173 -13.79 -6.51 6.45
N PHE A 174 -14.31 -5.61 5.61
CA PHE A 174 -15.35 -4.65 6.03
C PHE A 174 -16.68 -5.31 6.41
N GLU A 175 -16.94 -6.55 6.00
CA GLU A 175 -18.15 -7.30 6.38
C GLU A 175 -18.19 -7.62 7.88
N TYR A 176 -17.02 -7.76 8.53
CA TYR A 176 -16.93 -8.20 9.92
C TYR A 176 -16.12 -7.27 10.83
N ALA A 177 -15.36 -6.33 10.29
CA ALA A 177 -14.57 -5.39 11.07
C ALA A 177 -15.44 -4.35 11.77
N LYS A 178 -15.28 -4.22 13.09
CA LYS A 178 -15.83 -3.12 13.88
C LYS A 178 -14.98 -1.86 13.70
N GLN A 179 -13.67 -2.03 13.59
CA GLN A 179 -12.69 -0.99 13.31
C GLN A 179 -12.03 -1.29 11.96
N ARG A 180 -12.15 -0.37 11.00
CA ARG A 180 -11.51 -0.54 9.69
C ARG A 180 -9.97 -0.45 9.81
N PRO A 181 -9.21 -1.17 8.97
CA PRO A 181 -7.76 -1.06 8.92
C PRO A 181 -7.37 0.37 8.56
N VAL A 182 -6.44 0.94 9.32
CA VAL A 182 -6.00 2.31 9.05
C VAL A 182 -4.83 2.36 8.05
N MET A 183 -4.23 1.20 7.75
CA MET A 183 -3.12 1.07 6.82
C MET A 183 -3.20 -0.26 6.03
N ASN A 184 -2.79 -0.22 4.77
CA ASN A 184 -2.48 -1.39 3.94
C ASN A 184 -1.04 -1.24 3.41
N GLN A 185 -0.12 -2.07 3.91
CA GLN A 185 1.27 -2.09 3.46
C GLN A 185 1.42 -3.01 2.24
N ILE A 186 1.91 -2.50 1.12
CA ILE A 186 1.95 -3.25 -0.16
C ILE A 186 3.27 -3.04 -0.90
N GLU A 187 3.58 -3.99 -1.78
CA GLU A 187 4.64 -3.80 -2.77
C GLU A 187 4.22 -2.65 -3.70
N TYR A 188 5.04 -1.62 -3.76
CA TYR A 188 4.75 -0.41 -4.52
C TYR A 188 6.04 0.23 -5.03
N SER A 189 6.10 0.38 -6.35
CA SER A 189 7.22 0.97 -7.09
C SER A 189 6.68 1.66 -8.34
N PRO A 190 7.52 2.40 -9.10
CA PRO A 190 7.12 2.91 -10.40
C PRO A 190 6.53 1.83 -11.31
N TYR A 191 6.98 0.58 -11.20
CA TYR A 191 6.62 -0.57 -12.02
C TYR A 191 5.41 -1.35 -11.50
N LEU A 192 4.99 -1.11 -10.25
CA LEU A 192 3.86 -1.76 -9.62
C LEU A 192 3.05 -0.74 -8.82
N THR A 193 2.25 0.06 -9.53
CA THR A 193 1.52 1.20 -8.95
C THR A 193 0.10 0.87 -8.47
N ARG A 194 -0.45 -0.30 -8.86
CA ARG A 194 -1.73 -0.85 -8.39
C ARG A 194 -2.84 0.21 -8.23
N PRO A 195 -3.17 0.98 -9.29
CA PRO A 195 -3.97 2.20 -9.19
C PRO A 195 -5.36 1.97 -8.58
N THR A 196 -6.01 0.86 -8.94
CA THR A 196 -7.33 0.48 -8.39
C THR A 196 -7.27 0.26 -6.87
N LEU A 197 -6.27 -0.48 -6.39
CA LEU A 197 -6.09 -0.74 -4.96
C LEU A 197 -5.75 0.53 -4.21
N LYS A 198 -4.83 1.34 -4.74
CA LYS A 198 -4.43 2.62 -4.12
C LYS A 198 -5.63 3.55 -3.98
N HIS A 199 -6.41 3.72 -5.05
CA HIS A 199 -7.59 4.57 -5.02
C HIS A 199 -8.66 4.04 -4.06
N PHE A 200 -8.88 2.72 -4.03
CA PHE A 200 -9.79 2.11 -3.07
C PHE A 200 -9.36 2.38 -1.62
N CYS A 201 -8.07 2.25 -1.30
CA CYS A 201 -7.52 2.58 0.01
C CYS A 201 -7.75 4.06 0.35
N GLU A 202 -7.47 4.99 -0.57
CA GLU A 202 -7.67 6.43 -0.37
C GLU A 202 -9.12 6.78 -0.05
N MET A 203 -10.07 6.27 -0.85
CA MET A 203 -11.51 6.48 -0.67
C MET A 203 -12.00 5.97 0.69
N ASN A 204 -11.34 4.95 1.24
CA ASN A 204 -11.66 4.35 2.53
C ASN A 204 -10.77 4.87 3.69
N LYS A 205 -9.98 5.92 3.46
CA LYS A 205 -9.04 6.50 4.45
C LYS A 205 -8.02 5.49 4.99
N ILE A 206 -7.66 4.50 4.18
CA ILE A 206 -6.62 3.52 4.47
C ILE A 206 -5.30 4.08 3.93
N PHE A 207 -4.35 4.34 4.82
CA PHE A 207 -3.02 4.79 4.41
C PHE A 207 -2.28 3.67 3.68
N VAL A 208 -1.64 4.00 2.56
CA VAL A 208 -0.79 3.05 1.85
C VAL A 208 0.66 3.29 2.24
N GLN A 209 1.36 2.22 2.61
CA GLN A 209 2.79 2.24 2.87
C GLN A 209 3.48 1.24 1.93
N ALA A 210 4.50 1.70 1.24
CA ALA A 210 5.26 0.94 0.26
C ALA A 210 6.39 0.17 0.92
N PHE A 211 6.43 -1.14 0.66
CA PHE A 211 7.65 -1.96 0.81
C PHE A 211 8.23 -2.30 -0.58
N SER A 212 9.51 -2.71 -0.61
CA SER A 212 10.22 -3.13 -1.84
C SER A 212 10.14 -2.15 -3.01
N SER A 213 10.22 -0.84 -2.75
CA SER A 213 10.18 0.19 -3.81
C SER A 213 11.34 0.12 -4.81
N GLN A 214 12.43 -0.60 -4.45
CA GLN A 214 13.53 -0.94 -5.35
C GLN A 214 13.28 -2.21 -6.18
N CYS A 215 12.04 -2.72 -6.23
CA CYS A 215 11.70 -3.96 -6.94
C CYS A 215 12.56 -5.15 -6.49
N ARG A 216 12.74 -5.31 -5.17
CA ARG A 216 13.54 -6.37 -4.53
C ARG A 216 15.00 -6.39 -5.00
N ASP A 217 15.60 -5.21 -5.04
CA ASP A 217 17.00 -5.00 -5.41
C ASP A 217 17.34 -5.53 -6.82
N ASN A 218 16.37 -5.43 -7.73
CA ASN A 218 16.63 -5.63 -9.15
C ASN A 218 17.62 -4.55 -9.61
N ASN A 219 18.79 -4.96 -10.11
CA ASN A 219 19.83 -3.99 -10.49
C ASN A 219 19.54 -3.28 -11.82
N GLU A 220 18.69 -3.87 -12.67
CA GLU A 220 18.39 -3.34 -14.00
C GLU A 220 17.59 -2.04 -13.92
N ILE A 221 16.66 -1.94 -12.96
CA ILE A 221 15.83 -0.74 -12.74
C ILE A 221 16.66 0.50 -12.41
N TYR A 222 17.82 0.34 -11.77
CA TYR A 222 18.69 1.50 -11.52
C TYR A 222 19.25 2.08 -12.81
N SER A 223 19.42 1.27 -13.85
CA SER A 223 20.03 1.68 -15.13
C SER A 223 19.00 2.23 -16.14
N GLU A 224 17.72 2.21 -15.78
CA GLU A 224 16.62 2.68 -16.63
C GLU A 224 16.75 4.17 -16.96
N GLY A 225 16.53 4.51 -18.24
CA GLY A 225 16.71 5.87 -18.76
C GLY A 225 15.97 6.96 -17.95
N PRO A 226 14.68 6.78 -17.60
CA PRO A 226 13.96 7.73 -16.76
C PRO A 226 14.57 7.89 -15.34
N VAL A 227 15.03 6.79 -14.73
CA VAL A 227 15.64 6.80 -13.40
C VAL A 227 16.97 7.55 -13.43
N GLN A 228 17.85 7.21 -14.37
CA GLN A 228 19.15 7.85 -14.56
C GLN A 228 19.01 9.35 -14.88
N LYS A 229 18.06 9.72 -15.74
CA LYS A 229 17.78 11.12 -16.08
C LYS A 229 17.37 11.93 -14.84
N LEU A 230 16.54 11.37 -13.97
CA LEU A 230 16.11 12.03 -12.74
C LEU A 230 17.21 12.07 -11.68
N ALA A 231 17.95 10.98 -11.52
CA ALA A 231 19.10 10.89 -10.63
C ALA A 231 20.11 12.01 -10.95
N LYS A 232 20.49 12.14 -12.22
CA LYS A 232 21.38 13.23 -12.70
C LYS A 232 20.76 14.61 -12.51
N LYS A 233 19.46 14.79 -12.79
CA LYS A 233 18.79 16.09 -12.66
C LYS A 233 18.82 16.60 -11.21
N TYR A 234 18.66 15.73 -10.24
CA TYR A 234 18.56 16.09 -8.83
C TYR A 234 19.84 15.85 -8.03
N ASP A 235 20.89 15.36 -8.68
CA ASP A 235 22.18 15.01 -8.06
C ASP A 235 22.03 14.04 -6.89
N VAL A 236 21.29 12.95 -7.13
CA VAL A 236 21.02 11.90 -6.15
C VAL A 236 21.26 10.53 -6.77
N ALA A 237 21.43 9.52 -5.92
CA ALA A 237 21.54 8.15 -6.38
C ALA A 237 20.22 7.61 -6.99
N PRO A 238 20.29 6.66 -7.96
CA PRO A 238 19.11 6.08 -8.60
C PRO A 238 18.06 5.52 -7.64
N GLN A 239 18.47 4.85 -6.56
CA GLN A 239 17.56 4.32 -5.55
C GLN A 239 16.70 5.40 -4.89
N THR A 240 17.26 6.60 -4.69
CA THR A 240 16.54 7.74 -4.10
C THR A 240 15.35 8.14 -4.98
N ILE A 241 15.47 8.04 -6.30
CA ILE A 241 14.37 8.34 -7.22
C ILE A 241 13.22 7.34 -7.05
N LEU A 242 13.53 6.05 -6.87
CA LEU A 242 12.53 5.00 -6.68
C LEU A 242 11.75 5.18 -5.37
N TYR A 243 12.45 5.53 -4.30
CA TYR A 243 11.83 5.87 -3.02
C TYR A 243 11.01 7.16 -3.11
N ALA A 244 11.55 8.19 -3.76
CA ALA A 244 10.88 9.47 -3.90
C ALA A 244 9.59 9.34 -4.73
N PHE A 245 9.52 8.40 -5.67
CA PHE A 245 8.27 8.08 -6.39
C PHE A 245 7.14 7.70 -5.44
N GLY A 246 7.39 6.79 -4.49
CA GLY A 246 6.39 6.39 -3.49
C GLY A 246 5.93 7.60 -2.67
N ARG A 247 6.89 8.34 -2.12
CA ARG A 247 6.59 9.53 -1.31
C ARG A 247 5.75 10.57 -2.06
N ASN A 248 6.13 10.89 -3.29
CA ASN A 248 5.41 11.87 -4.10
C ASN A 248 4.06 11.34 -4.62
N SER A 249 3.83 10.02 -4.55
CA SER A 249 2.53 9.39 -4.83
C SER A 249 1.57 9.42 -3.63
N GLY A 250 1.98 10.05 -2.51
CA GLY A 250 1.17 10.11 -1.29
C GLY A 250 1.20 8.83 -0.45
N VAL A 251 2.17 7.94 -0.68
CA VAL A 251 2.35 6.72 0.11
C VAL A 251 3.56 6.87 1.05
N GLY A 252 3.49 6.26 2.23
CA GLY A 252 4.66 6.13 3.11
C GLY A 252 5.68 5.18 2.51
N ILE A 253 6.96 5.31 2.85
CA ILE A 253 8.01 4.41 2.36
C ILE A 253 8.85 3.89 3.52
N ILE A 254 9.28 2.63 3.42
CA ILE A 254 10.17 1.96 4.38
C ILE A 254 11.42 1.37 3.70
N PRO A 255 12.34 2.22 3.21
CA PRO A 255 13.63 1.76 2.68
C PRO A 255 14.34 0.80 3.64
N ARG A 256 14.97 -0.22 3.08
CA ARG A 256 15.80 -1.19 3.80
C ARG A 256 17.26 -0.91 3.50
N SER A 257 18.10 -0.85 4.52
CA SER A 257 19.55 -0.82 4.35
C SER A 257 20.27 -1.12 5.66
N GLY A 258 21.35 -1.91 5.60
CA GLY A 258 22.31 -2.07 6.70
C GLY A 258 23.51 -1.12 6.60
N ASN A 259 23.64 -0.34 5.53
CA ASN A 259 24.76 0.58 5.35
C ASN A 259 24.44 1.95 5.99
N PRO A 260 25.21 2.41 7.00
CA PRO A 260 24.94 3.68 7.70
C PRO A 260 24.83 4.92 6.80
N ALA A 261 25.63 4.99 5.74
CA ALA A 261 25.59 6.12 4.81
C ALA A 261 24.27 6.10 4.01
N HIS A 262 23.90 4.94 3.46
CA HIS A 262 22.65 4.79 2.71
C HIS A 262 21.42 5.03 3.58
N ILE A 263 21.45 4.64 4.86
CA ILE A 263 20.37 4.94 5.82
C ILE A 263 20.17 6.46 5.91
N GLY A 264 21.25 7.22 6.11
CA GLY A 264 21.19 8.69 6.15
C GLY A 264 20.63 9.30 4.86
N ASP A 265 21.21 8.90 3.72
CA ASP A 265 20.82 9.41 2.39
C ASP A 265 19.36 9.10 2.06
N ASN A 266 18.91 7.88 2.36
CA ASN A 266 17.53 7.46 2.14
C ASN A 266 16.53 8.35 2.87
N LEU A 267 16.88 8.90 4.04
CA LEU A 267 16.04 9.86 4.76
C LEU A 267 16.18 11.27 4.19
N HIS A 268 17.41 11.79 4.17
CA HIS A 268 17.68 13.20 3.91
C HIS A 268 17.40 13.58 2.47
N GLU A 269 17.83 12.77 1.51
CA GLU A 269 17.59 13.03 0.09
C GLU A 269 16.11 12.90 -0.27
N ASN A 270 15.40 11.91 0.29
CA ASN A 270 13.95 11.82 0.11
C ASN A 270 13.21 13.01 0.74
N CYS A 271 13.73 13.61 1.81
CA CYS A 271 13.20 14.86 2.36
C CYS A 271 13.42 16.04 1.42
N LYS A 272 14.60 16.15 0.81
CA LYS A 272 14.90 17.18 -0.18
C LYS A 272 14.07 17.05 -1.46
N LEU A 273 13.70 15.82 -1.85
CA LEU A 273 12.89 15.54 -3.06
C LEU A 273 11.37 15.57 -2.83
N ALA A 274 10.91 15.80 -1.60
CA ALA A 274 9.50 15.89 -1.30
C ALA A 274 8.83 16.98 -2.15
N ASN A 275 7.73 16.64 -2.82
CA ASN A 275 6.94 17.50 -3.71
C ASN A 275 7.69 18.04 -4.95
N LYS A 276 8.93 17.60 -5.21
CA LYS A 276 9.70 18.00 -6.40
C LYS A 276 9.46 17.10 -7.61
N LEU A 277 9.12 15.83 -7.37
CA LEU A 277 8.68 14.93 -8.42
C LEU A 277 7.18 15.14 -8.62
N ARG A 278 6.80 15.85 -9.68
CA ARG A 278 5.44 15.68 -10.19
C ARG A 278 5.36 14.22 -10.63
N VAL A 279 4.58 13.41 -9.90
CA VAL A 279 4.29 12.04 -10.31
C VAL A 279 3.44 12.11 -11.55
N VAL A 280 4.09 12.24 -12.70
CA VAL A 280 3.45 12.03 -13.97
C VAL A 280 3.71 10.56 -14.29
N CYS A 281 2.66 9.72 -14.24
CA CYS A 281 2.73 8.34 -14.75
C CYS A 281 3.34 8.28 -16.16
N SER A 282 3.32 9.39 -16.92
CA SER A 282 3.96 9.53 -18.23
C SER A 282 5.49 9.39 -18.22
N MET A 283 6.16 9.41 -17.06
CA MET A 283 7.62 9.28 -16.98
C MET A 283 8.10 7.84 -17.16
N PHE A 284 7.20 6.85 -17.05
CA PHE A 284 7.45 5.44 -17.36
C PHE A 284 6.44 4.97 -18.41
N PRO A 285 6.65 5.30 -19.70
CA PRO A 285 5.65 5.11 -20.76
C PRO A 285 5.24 3.65 -20.98
N SER A 286 6.12 2.69 -20.69
CA SER A 286 5.84 1.25 -20.75
C SER A 286 4.75 0.79 -19.77
N LEU A 287 4.31 1.65 -18.86
CA LEU A 287 3.34 1.33 -17.80
C LEU A 287 1.99 2.02 -17.97
N CYS A 288 1.84 2.93 -18.95
CA CYS A 288 0.56 3.58 -19.25
C CYS A 288 -0.28 2.76 -20.24
N GLY A 289 -0.50 1.48 -19.94
CA GLY A 289 -1.65 0.76 -20.49
C GLY A 289 -2.91 1.27 -19.79
N PHE A 290 -3.69 2.11 -20.46
CA PHE A 290 -5.01 2.65 -20.03
C PHE A 290 -5.01 3.85 -19.08
N ALA A 291 -4.49 5.00 -19.53
CA ALA A 291 -4.76 6.31 -18.94
C ALA A 291 -5.95 7.14 -19.54
N PRO A 292 -6.72 6.77 -20.60
CA PRO A 292 -7.71 7.70 -21.15
C PRO A 292 -9.14 7.58 -20.58
N VAL A 293 -9.44 6.64 -19.67
CA VAL A 293 -10.83 6.45 -19.22
C VAL A 293 -11.25 7.48 -18.15
N PHE A 294 -10.34 7.86 -17.25
CA PHE A 294 -10.70 8.72 -16.11
C PHE A 294 -10.76 10.22 -16.44
N SER A 295 -9.98 10.69 -17.41
CA SER A 295 -10.08 12.08 -17.88
C SER A 295 -11.41 12.33 -18.61
N PHE A 296 -11.99 11.28 -19.22
CA PHE A 296 -13.22 11.36 -20.00
C PHE A 296 -14.48 11.50 -19.11
N CYS A 297 -14.52 10.83 -17.96
CA CYS A 297 -15.68 10.88 -17.05
C CYS A 297 -15.82 12.19 -16.27
N ARG A 298 -14.76 13.00 -16.16
CA ARG A 298 -14.79 14.28 -15.43
C ARG A 298 -15.41 15.42 -16.24
N GLU A 299 -15.41 15.33 -17.57
CA GLU A 299 -15.97 16.35 -18.47
C GLU A 299 -17.48 16.19 -18.71
N MET A 300 -18.04 14.99 -18.51
CA MET A 300 -19.48 14.79 -18.54
C MET A 300 -20.02 14.94 -17.13
N LEU A 301 -20.84 15.98 -16.90
CA LEU A 301 -21.58 16.29 -15.66
C LEU A 301 -22.54 15.15 -15.24
N ILE A 302 -22.00 13.97 -14.90
CA ILE A 302 -22.77 12.83 -14.40
C ILE A 302 -22.96 13.00 -12.89
N PRO A 303 -24.20 12.96 -12.37
CA PRO A 303 -24.47 13.17 -10.95
C PRO A 303 -23.74 12.15 -10.05
N PRO A 304 -23.35 12.54 -8.82
CA PRO A 304 -22.52 11.73 -7.91
C PRO A 304 -23.08 10.33 -7.57
N LEU A 305 -24.38 10.11 -7.73
CA LEU A 305 -25.05 8.85 -7.37
C LEU A 305 -24.71 7.66 -8.28
N LEU A 306 -24.15 7.88 -9.48
CA LEU A 306 -23.77 6.78 -10.40
C LEU A 306 -22.32 6.26 -10.22
N PHE A 307 -21.51 6.88 -9.36
CA PHE A 307 -20.11 6.48 -9.19
C PHE A 307 -19.91 5.16 -8.43
N ALA A 308 -20.94 4.65 -7.75
CA ALA A 308 -20.85 3.48 -6.87
C ALA A 308 -20.81 2.11 -7.58
N LEU A 309 -20.97 2.04 -8.91
CA LEU A 309 -21.14 0.76 -9.64
C LEU A 309 -20.08 0.50 -10.72
N LEU A 310 -18.96 1.22 -10.70
CA LEU A 310 -17.96 1.18 -11.78
C LEU A 310 -16.89 0.05 -11.81
N PRO A 311 -16.94 -1.07 -11.06
CA PRO A 311 -15.97 -2.15 -11.26
C PRO A 311 -16.60 -3.44 -11.83
N MET A 312 -17.26 -3.38 -12.98
CA MET A 312 -17.52 -4.58 -13.81
C MET A 312 -17.45 -4.23 -15.30
N CYS A 313 -16.24 -3.97 -15.80
CA CYS A 313 -16.01 -3.91 -17.24
C CYS A 313 -14.68 -4.61 -17.57
N MET A 314 -14.63 -5.92 -17.34
CA MET A 314 -13.67 -6.82 -17.99
C MET A 314 -14.37 -8.13 -18.33
N PHE A 315 -15.11 -8.16 -19.43
CA PHE A 315 -15.49 -9.42 -20.07
C PHE A 315 -15.33 -9.28 -21.59
N GLY A 316 -14.58 -10.21 -22.17
CA GLY A 316 -14.24 -10.24 -23.59
C GLY A 316 -15.47 -10.41 -24.49
N ARG A 317 -15.19 -10.38 -25.81
CA ARG A 317 -16.16 -10.35 -26.93
C ARG A 317 -17.34 -11.33 -26.85
N SER A 318 -17.32 -12.36 -26.01
CA SER A 318 -18.41 -13.36 -25.93
C SER A 318 -19.66 -12.90 -25.15
N MET A 319 -19.59 -11.84 -24.32
CA MET A 319 -20.79 -11.28 -23.67
C MET A 319 -21.51 -10.23 -24.53
N ALA A 320 -20.83 -9.58 -25.47
CA ALA A 320 -21.41 -8.50 -26.28
C ALA A 320 -22.68 -8.94 -27.04
N SER A 321 -22.71 -10.18 -27.55
CA SER A 321 -23.89 -10.75 -28.23
C SER A 321 -25.06 -11.07 -27.29
N LYS A 322 -24.83 -11.18 -25.97
CA LYS A 322 -25.91 -11.37 -24.99
C LYS A 322 -26.59 -10.06 -24.59
N PHE A 323 -25.86 -8.93 -24.61
CA PHE A 323 -26.40 -7.62 -24.23
C PHE A 323 -27.16 -6.90 -25.36
N GLU A 324 -26.96 -7.26 -26.63
CA GLU A 324 -27.76 -6.72 -27.75
C GLU A 324 -29.27 -6.99 -27.64
N LYS A 325 -29.67 -7.98 -26.84
CA LYS A 325 -31.09 -8.33 -26.64
C LYS A 325 -31.79 -7.52 -25.54
N LEU A 326 -31.07 -6.69 -24.80
CA LEU A 326 -31.64 -5.83 -23.75
C LEU A 326 -32.04 -4.47 -24.35
N LYS A 327 -33.27 -4.00 -24.07
CA LYS A 327 -33.70 -2.66 -24.48
C LYS A 327 -32.79 -1.61 -23.83
N THR A 328 -32.04 -0.86 -24.63
CA THR A 328 -31.21 0.25 -24.15
C THR A 328 -32.09 1.45 -23.76
N VAL A 329 -31.73 2.13 -22.67
CA VAL A 329 -32.45 3.34 -22.22
C VAL A 329 -31.86 4.58 -22.89
N GLN A 330 -30.54 4.64 -23.03
CA GLN A 330 -29.84 5.75 -23.67
C GLN A 330 -28.42 5.36 -24.09
N CYS A 331 -27.95 5.84 -25.24
CA CYS A 331 -26.55 5.69 -25.66
C CYS A 331 -25.93 7.05 -25.97
N PHE A 332 -24.69 7.26 -25.53
CA PHE A 332 -23.89 8.45 -25.79
C PHE A 332 -22.68 8.06 -26.62
N GLU A 333 -22.33 8.86 -27.62
CA GLU A 333 -21.19 8.60 -28.50
C GLU A 333 -20.34 9.86 -28.59
N LYS A 334 -19.02 9.71 -28.43
CA LYS A 334 -18.05 10.79 -28.66
C LYS A 334 -16.90 10.22 -29.48
N CYS A 335 -16.61 10.88 -30.59
CA CYS A 335 -15.51 10.53 -31.48
C CYS A 335 -14.41 11.58 -31.35
N GLN A 336 -13.18 11.12 -31.18
CA GLN A 336 -11.99 11.93 -31.36
C GLN A 336 -11.42 11.62 -32.74
N ARG A 337 -11.40 12.62 -33.62
CA ARG A 337 -10.78 12.51 -34.94
C ARG A 337 -9.30 12.82 -34.83
N ASP A 338 -8.48 11.85 -35.19
CA ASP A 338 -7.03 12.00 -35.36
C ASP A 338 -6.69 11.64 -36.81
N PRO A 339 -5.78 12.37 -37.49
CA PRO A 339 -5.38 12.07 -38.86
C PRO A 339 -4.82 10.65 -39.07
N SER A 340 -4.44 9.92 -38.02
CA SER A 340 -3.94 8.55 -38.08
C SER A 340 -4.98 7.46 -37.77
N TYR A 341 -6.08 7.77 -37.08
CA TYR A 341 -7.22 6.87 -36.83
C TYR A 341 -8.37 7.59 -36.09
N ASP A 342 -9.62 7.21 -36.37
CA ASP A 342 -10.76 7.68 -35.58
C ASP A 342 -10.97 6.77 -34.35
N LYS A 343 -11.05 7.37 -33.14
CA LYS A 343 -11.49 6.68 -31.92
C LYS A 343 -12.88 7.15 -31.54
N CYS A 344 -13.87 6.27 -31.74
CA CYS A 344 -15.23 6.49 -31.25
C CYS A 344 -15.49 5.61 -30.03
N MET A 345 -15.92 6.24 -28.94
CA MET A 345 -16.37 5.55 -27.73
C MET A 345 -17.88 5.70 -27.64
N ARG A 346 -18.58 4.57 -27.48
CA ARG A 346 -20.03 4.53 -27.28
C ARG A 346 -20.34 3.94 -25.91
N LEU A 347 -21.06 4.71 -25.11
CA LEU A 347 -21.52 4.34 -23.77
C LEU A 347 -23.03 4.07 -23.85
N CYS A 348 -23.47 2.87 -23.50
CA CYS A 348 -24.90 2.53 -23.48
C CYS A 348 -25.33 2.11 -22.07
N LEU A 349 -26.50 2.60 -21.64
CA LEU A 349 -27.14 2.27 -20.37
C LEU A 349 -28.21 1.20 -20.58
N TYR A 350 -28.11 0.10 -19.82
CA TYR A 350 -29.06 -1.00 -19.84
C TYR A 350 -29.82 -1.08 -18.51
N PRO A 351 -31.15 -1.29 -18.53
CA PRO A 351 -31.94 -1.50 -17.32
C PRO A 351 -31.61 -2.88 -16.73
N GLY A 352 -31.26 -2.93 -15.45
CA GLY A 352 -31.05 -4.18 -14.70
C GLY A 352 -32.36 -4.89 -14.39
N LEU A 353 -32.27 -6.20 -14.14
CA LEU A 353 -33.42 -7.07 -13.84
C LEU A 353 -34.05 -6.82 -12.46
N ASP A 354 -33.41 -6.00 -11.62
CA ASP A 354 -33.99 -5.44 -10.39
C ASP A 354 -34.04 -3.91 -10.50
N LEU A 355 -35.19 -3.33 -10.14
CA LEU A 355 -35.69 -1.98 -10.46
C LEU A 355 -34.86 -0.77 -9.97
N ASN A 356 -33.58 -0.91 -9.62
CA ASN A 356 -32.68 0.20 -9.28
C ASN A 356 -31.20 -0.01 -9.70
N LEU A 357 -30.89 -0.96 -10.59
CA LEU A 357 -29.52 -1.20 -11.07
C LEU A 357 -29.39 -0.89 -12.56
N TYR A 358 -28.38 -0.09 -12.93
CA TYR A 358 -27.99 0.16 -14.32
C TYR A 358 -26.63 -0.46 -14.60
N TYR A 359 -26.50 -1.18 -15.71
CA TYR A 359 -25.20 -1.69 -16.18
C TYR A 359 -24.59 -0.72 -17.20
N ILE A 360 -23.29 -0.47 -17.05
CA ILE A 360 -22.50 0.34 -17.99
C ILE A 360 -21.64 -0.61 -18.81
N THR A 361 -21.76 -0.53 -20.14
CA THR A 361 -20.85 -1.23 -21.06
C THR A 361 -20.08 -0.21 -21.88
N CYS A 362 -18.76 -0.33 -21.90
CA CYS A 362 -17.87 0.51 -22.72
C CYS A 362 -17.42 -0.31 -23.94
N ILE A 363 -17.88 0.07 -25.13
CA ILE A 363 -17.51 -0.62 -26.38
C ILE A 363 -16.55 0.29 -27.15
N SER A 364 -15.32 -0.18 -27.36
CA SER A 364 -14.34 0.46 -28.24
C SER A 364 -14.51 -0.09 -29.65
N PHE A 365 -14.95 0.75 -30.59
CA PHE A 365 -14.93 0.42 -32.01
C PHE A 365 -13.62 0.92 -32.62
N GLY A 366 -12.68 0.01 -32.85
CA GLY A 366 -11.61 0.25 -33.82
C GLY A 366 -12.13 -0.14 -35.19
N LYS A 367 -12.51 0.82 -36.04
CA LYS A 367 -12.65 0.55 -37.47
C LYS A 367 -11.29 0.80 -38.12
N GLU A 368 -10.66 -0.25 -38.64
CA GLU A 368 -9.76 -0.07 -39.79
C GLU A 368 -10.64 0.39 -40.96
N ILE A 369 -10.49 1.64 -41.38
CA ILE A 369 -10.94 2.06 -42.70
C ILE A 369 -9.68 2.04 -43.56
N ARG A 370 -9.52 0.97 -44.35
CA ARG A 370 -8.63 1.01 -45.53
C ARG A 370 -9.24 2.02 -46.52
N CYS A 371 -8.36 2.81 -47.13
CA CYS A 371 -8.67 3.95 -47.99
C CYS A 371 -9.79 3.72 -49.00
#